data_AF-A0A9X1Y945-F1
#
_entry.id   AF-A0A9X1Y945-F1
#
_cell.length_a   1.000
_cell.length_b   1.000
_cell.length_c   1.000
_cell.angle_alpha   90.00
_cell.angle_beta   90.00
_cell.angle_gamma   90.00
#
_symmetry.space_group_name_H-M   'P 1'
#
loop_
_entity.id
_entity.type
_entity.pdbx_description
1 polymer ?
#
loop_
_entity_poly.entity_id
_entity_poly.type
_entity_poly.pdbx_seq_one_letter_code
_entity_poly.pdbx_strand_id
1 'polypeptide(L)'
;MFDVLIQDAYRLLQGEISPEAGIKLDLSQEEATPLAVLLEQYDMTPVRQCHLLSIYIAIKLALQRHSECSSLAPGEALTRKVLDGDYLYSFYVELCLKWEEYDLLSHLAPIIKQLQIKRVEGRPEDERLLKAWELFLQLENNRSTATKAM
;
A
#
# COMPACT_ATOMS: atom_id res chain seq x y z
N MET A 1 -20.23 1.16 2.13
CA MET A 1 -19.97 0.13 1.09
C MET A 1 -18.49 -0.22 1.11
N PHE A 2 -17.60 0.78 1.22
CA PHE A 2 -16.17 0.62 1.51
C PHE A 2 -15.79 -0.26 2.71
N ASP A 3 -16.62 -0.40 3.76
CA ASP A 3 -16.32 -1.31 4.88
C ASP A 3 -16.15 -2.77 4.44
N VAL A 4 -16.96 -3.23 3.48
CA VAL A 4 -16.86 -4.59 2.91
C VAL A 4 -15.58 -4.72 2.09
N LEU A 5 -15.27 -3.70 1.27
CA LEU A 5 -14.04 -3.66 0.49
C LEU A 5 -12.79 -3.72 1.38
N ILE A 6 -12.76 -2.97 2.49
CA ILE A 6 -11.66 -2.99 3.44
C ILE A 6 -11.51 -4.38 4.07
N GLN A 7 -12.61 -5.00 4.51
CA GLN A 7 -12.58 -6.35 5.08
C GLN A 7 -12.10 -7.41 4.08
N ASP A 8 -12.55 -7.31 2.83
CA ASP A 8 -12.14 -8.23 1.77
C ASP A 8 -10.66 -8.03 1.41
N ALA A 9 -10.17 -6.79 1.38
CA ALA A 9 -8.75 -6.49 1.19
C ALA A 9 -7.88 -7.06 2.33
N TYR A 10 -8.30 -6.91 3.59
CA TYR A 10 -7.62 -7.56 4.72
C TYR A 10 -7.61 -9.08 4.60
N ARG A 11 -8.74 -9.69 4.23
CA ARG A 11 -8.84 -11.15 4.08
C ARG A 11 -7.96 -11.66 2.94
N LEU A 12 -7.95 -10.96 1.81
CA LEU A 12 -7.10 -11.27 0.68
C LEU A 12 -5.63 -11.17 1.08
N LEU A 13 -5.22 -10.04 1.66
CA LEU A 13 -3.85 -9.81 2.09
C LEU A 13 -3.38 -10.85 3.12
N GLN A 14 -4.25 -11.25 4.04
CA GLN A 14 -3.96 -12.29 5.04
C GLN A 14 -3.71 -13.66 4.40
N GLY A 15 -4.40 -13.98 3.30
CA GLY A 15 -4.21 -15.22 2.55
C GLY A 15 -2.94 -15.24 1.69
N GLU A 16 -2.42 -14.05 1.35
CA GLU A 16 -1.22 -13.89 0.52
C GLU A 16 0.07 -13.82 1.35
N ILE A 17 0.01 -13.33 2.59
CA ILE A 17 1.19 -13.29 3.47
C ILE A 17 1.63 -14.70 3.86
N SER A 18 2.94 -14.95 3.78
CA SER A 18 3.56 -16.18 4.29
C SER A 18 3.26 -16.33 5.79
N PRO A 19 2.62 -17.44 6.22
CA PRO A 19 2.34 -17.69 7.63
C PRO A 19 3.60 -17.68 8.50
N GLU A 20 4.74 -18.11 7.93
CA GLU A 20 6.05 -18.17 8.58
C GLU A 20 6.62 -16.79 8.90
N ALA A 21 6.20 -15.74 8.17
CA ALA A 21 6.60 -14.36 8.45
C ALA A 21 6.05 -13.89 9.82
N GLY A 22 4.92 -14.44 10.27
CA GLY A 22 4.30 -14.10 11.55
C GLY A 22 3.80 -12.65 11.64
N ILE A 23 3.65 -11.97 10.51
CA ILE A 23 3.23 -10.57 10.43
C ILE A 23 1.75 -10.46 10.75
N LYS A 24 1.42 -9.54 11.66
CA LYS A 24 0.03 -9.17 11.97
C LYS A 24 -0.40 -8.00 11.10
N LEU A 25 -1.53 -8.15 10.43
CA LEU A 25 -2.23 -7.08 9.73
C LEU A 25 -3.05 -6.26 10.73
N ASP A 26 -2.38 -5.37 11.47
CA ASP A 26 -2.96 -4.55 12.54
C ASP A 26 -3.13 -3.07 12.16
N LEU A 27 -3.18 -2.77 10.86
CA LEU A 27 -3.51 -1.44 10.36
C LEU A 27 -4.97 -1.15 10.71
N SER A 28 -5.25 0.06 11.20
CA SER A 28 -6.63 0.43 11.53
C SER A 28 -7.46 0.58 10.25
N GLN A 29 -8.77 0.39 10.36
CA GLN A 29 -9.68 0.65 9.24
C GLN A 29 -9.61 2.12 8.80
N GLU A 30 -9.46 3.05 9.75
CA GLU A 30 -9.34 4.49 9.49
C GLU A 30 -8.16 4.83 8.57
N GLU A 31 -7.04 4.11 8.67
CA GLU A 31 -5.87 4.31 7.82
C GLU A 31 -6.08 3.78 6.39
N ALA A 32 -6.98 2.81 6.21
CA ALA A 32 -7.34 2.22 4.91
C ALA A 32 -8.47 2.99 4.20
N THR A 33 -9.37 3.60 4.97
CA THR A 33 -10.56 4.31 4.47
C THR A 33 -10.27 5.33 3.36
N PRO A 34 -9.23 6.19 3.43
CA PRO A 34 -9.01 7.21 2.41
C PRO A 34 -8.84 6.64 1.01
N LEU A 35 -8.10 5.53 0.86
CA LEU A 35 -7.96 4.90 -0.46
C LEU A 35 -9.23 4.15 -0.85
N ALA A 36 -9.91 3.48 0.09
CA ALA A 36 -11.16 2.79 -0.21
C ALA A 36 -12.22 3.75 -0.79
N VAL A 37 -12.37 4.93 -0.18
CA VAL A 37 -13.25 6.00 -0.67
C VAL A 37 -12.80 6.52 -2.03
N LEU A 38 -11.49 6.67 -2.25
CA LEU A 38 -10.95 7.12 -3.53
C LEU A 38 -11.24 6.10 -4.65
N LEU A 39 -11.07 4.80 -4.40
CA LEU A 39 -11.31 3.73 -5.37
C LEU A 39 -12.78 3.61 -5.79
N GLU A 40 -13.73 3.94 -4.90
CA GLU A 40 -15.16 3.98 -5.22
C GLU A 40 -15.53 5.07 -6.25
N GLN A 41 -14.67 6.07 -6.48
CA GLN A 41 -14.92 7.17 -7.41
C GLN A 41 -14.56 6.84 -8.86
N TYR A 42 -13.90 5.71 -9.11
CA TYR A 42 -13.42 5.32 -10.43
C TYR A 42 -14.13 4.04 -10.89
N ASP A 43 -14.43 3.97 -12.19
CA ASP A 43 -15.03 2.79 -12.81
C ASP A 43 -14.00 1.67 -12.94
N MET A 44 -14.07 0.69 -12.03
CA MET A 44 -13.20 -0.47 -12.03
C MET A 44 -13.91 -1.69 -11.41
N THR A 45 -13.38 -2.88 -11.68
CA THR A 45 -13.97 -4.12 -11.16
C THR A 45 -13.77 -4.23 -9.63
N PRO A 46 -14.71 -4.85 -8.89
CA PRO A 46 -14.55 -5.05 -7.45
C PRO A 46 -13.27 -5.82 -7.07
N VAL A 47 -12.88 -6.78 -7.92
CA VAL A 47 -11.63 -7.54 -7.75
C VAL A 47 -10.42 -6.61 -7.77
N ARG A 48 -10.36 -5.70 -8.75
CA ARG A 48 -9.26 -4.74 -8.85
C ARG A 48 -9.25 -3.75 -7.68
N GLN A 49 -10.41 -3.26 -7.24
CA GLN A 49 -10.49 -2.41 -6.03
C GLN A 49 -9.86 -3.12 -4.82
N CYS A 50 -10.18 -4.40 -4.64
CA CYS A 50 -9.65 -5.22 -3.55
C CYS A 50 -8.13 -5.39 -3.65
N HIS A 51 -7.60 -5.66 -4.85
CA HIS A 51 -6.16 -5.75 -5.10
C HIS A 51 -5.43 -4.44 -4.76
N LEU A 52 -5.91 -3.32 -5.31
CA LEU A 52 -5.31 -2.01 -5.11
C LEU A 52 -5.32 -1.60 -3.63
N LEU A 53 -6.43 -1.84 -2.94
CA LEU A 53 -6.52 -1.56 -1.51
C LEU A 53 -5.59 -2.46 -0.68
N SER A 54 -5.44 -3.73 -1.06
CA SER A 54 -4.52 -4.67 -0.41
C SER A 54 -3.05 -4.22 -0.54
N ILE A 55 -2.64 -3.77 -1.74
CA ILE A 55 -1.30 -3.20 -1.97
C ILE A 55 -1.06 -1.98 -1.09
N TYR A 56 -2.03 -1.07 -1.01
CA TYR A 56 -1.92 0.12 -0.17
C TYR A 56 -1.79 -0.21 1.31
N ILE A 57 -2.59 -1.15 1.83
CA ILE A 57 -2.51 -1.62 3.22
C ILE A 57 -1.10 -2.18 3.50
N ALA A 58 -0.55 -2.99 2.60
CA ALA A 58 0.81 -3.54 2.75
C ALA A 58 1.87 -2.42 2.83
N ILE A 59 1.78 -1.41 1.97
CA ILE A 59 2.70 -0.26 1.98
C ILE A 59 2.56 0.57 3.27
N LYS A 60 1.33 0.84 3.71
CA LYS A 60 1.06 1.58 4.96
C LYS A 60 1.60 0.84 6.18
N LEU A 61 1.41 -0.48 6.24
CA LEU A 61 2.00 -1.30 7.29
C LEU A 61 3.53 -1.25 7.26
N ALA A 62 4.16 -1.34 6.08
CA ALA A 62 5.61 -1.24 5.97
C ALA A 62 6.13 0.09 6.54
N LEU A 63 5.49 1.19 6.16
CA LEU A 63 5.79 2.53 6.68
C LEU A 63 5.62 2.60 8.20
N GLN A 64 4.56 2.00 8.73
CA GLN A 64 4.30 1.95 10.16
C GLN A 64 5.37 1.13 10.91
N ARG A 65 5.78 -0.03 10.40
CA ARG A 65 6.81 -0.85 11.07
C ARG A 65 8.14 -0.12 11.16
N HIS A 66 8.53 0.57 10.08
CA HIS A 66 9.75 1.38 10.08
C HIS A 66 9.63 2.66 10.92
N SER A 67 8.44 3.25 11.07
CA SER A 67 8.23 4.41 11.94
C SER A 67 8.47 4.06 13.42
N GLU A 68 7.95 2.92 13.85
CA GLU A 68 8.07 2.39 15.21
C GLU A 68 9.52 2.00 15.56
N CYS A 69 10.41 1.80 14.59
CA CYS A 69 11.80 1.43 14.86
C CYS A 69 12.57 2.52 15.63
N SER A 70 12.25 3.80 15.38
CA SER A 70 12.93 4.94 16.02
C SER A 70 12.67 5.06 17.52
N SER A 71 11.59 4.47 18.02
CA SER A 71 11.22 4.52 19.44
C SER A 71 11.66 3.28 20.22
N LEU A 72 12.27 2.29 19.56
CA LEU A 72 12.67 1.02 20.16
C LEU A 72 14.15 1.01 20.53
N ALA A 73 14.44 0.44 21.70
CA ALA A 73 15.81 0.11 22.08
C ALA A 73 16.37 -1.00 21.16
N PRO A 74 17.69 -1.04 20.92
CA PRO A 74 18.32 -2.12 20.17
C PRO A 74 18.00 -3.49 20.77
N GLY A 75 17.72 -4.46 19.91
CA GLY A 75 17.40 -5.83 20.32
C GLY A 75 16.39 -6.50 19.39
N GLU A 76 15.86 -7.65 19.83
CA GLU A 76 14.98 -8.50 19.03
C GLU A 76 13.72 -7.77 18.53
N ALA A 77 13.10 -6.93 19.35
CA ALA A 77 11.92 -6.17 18.98
C ALA A 77 12.19 -5.20 17.82
N LEU A 78 13.32 -4.48 17.87
CA LEU A 78 13.76 -3.61 16.79
C LEU A 78 14.05 -4.41 15.52
N THR A 79 14.81 -5.51 15.66
CA THR A 79 15.12 -6.39 14.52
C THR A 79 13.86 -6.92 13.85
N ARG A 80 12.87 -7.37 14.64
CA ARG A 80 11.59 -7.83 14.11
C ARG A 80 10.87 -6.74 13.30
N LYS A 81 10.78 -5.52 13.84
CA LYS A 81 10.10 -4.41 13.15
C LYS A 81 10.79 -4.01 11.85
N VAL A 82 12.12 -4.01 11.82
CA VAL A 82 12.90 -3.78 10.60
C VAL A 82 12.57 -4.84 9.55
N LEU A 83 12.67 -6.12 9.93
CA LEU A 83 12.42 -7.25 9.02
C LEU A 83 10.97 -7.31 8.53
N ASP A 84 9.99 -7.05 9.40
CA ASP A 84 8.58 -7.00 9.01
C ASP A 84 8.35 -5.88 7.97
N GLY A 85 8.95 -4.71 8.16
CA GLY A 85 8.87 -3.61 7.21
C GLY A 85 9.54 -3.93 5.87
N ASP A 86 10.72 -4.55 5.88
CA ASP A 86 11.44 -4.95 4.67
C ASP A 86 10.70 -6.06 3.89
N TYR A 87 10.11 -7.01 4.62
CA TYR A 87 9.23 -8.02 4.04
C TYR A 87 8.03 -7.36 3.36
N LEU A 88 7.31 -6.48 4.06
CA LEU A 88 6.12 -5.80 3.51
C LEU A 88 6.44 -4.94 2.29
N TYR A 89 7.63 -4.31 2.27
CA TYR A 89 8.11 -3.61 1.08
C TYR A 89 8.40 -4.53 -0.10
N SER A 90 8.95 -5.71 0.15
CA SER A 90 9.13 -6.71 -0.91
C SER A 90 7.79 -7.29 -1.37
N PHE A 91 6.87 -7.45 -0.42
CA PHE A 91 5.57 -8.06 -0.63
C PHE A 91 4.63 -7.20 -1.48
N TYR A 92 4.57 -5.87 -1.28
CA TYR A 92 3.74 -5.05 -2.19
C TYR A 92 4.23 -5.14 -3.64
N VAL A 93 5.56 -5.27 -3.86
CA VAL A 93 6.13 -5.46 -5.20
C VAL A 93 5.67 -6.80 -5.76
N GLU A 94 5.75 -7.86 -4.98
CA GLU A 94 5.25 -9.19 -5.36
C GLU A 94 3.76 -9.16 -5.72
N LEU A 95 2.93 -8.51 -4.92
CA LEU A 95 1.49 -8.34 -5.19
C LEU A 95 1.24 -7.60 -6.50
N CYS A 96 1.95 -6.49 -6.75
CA CYS A 96 1.84 -5.76 -8.02
C CYS A 96 2.22 -6.65 -9.21
N LEU A 97 3.29 -7.44 -9.11
CA LEU A 97 3.70 -8.36 -10.17
C LEU A 97 2.67 -9.48 -10.37
N LYS A 98 2.20 -10.09 -9.28
CA LYS A 98 1.22 -11.18 -9.29
C LYS A 98 -0.11 -10.77 -9.92
N TRP A 99 -0.54 -9.55 -9.66
CA TRP A 99 -1.82 -9.00 -10.14
C TRP A 99 -1.67 -8.12 -11.39
N GLU A 100 -0.49 -8.14 -12.01
CA GLU A 100 -0.19 -7.42 -13.26
C GLU A 100 -0.37 -5.89 -13.17
N GLU A 101 -0.27 -5.32 -11.97
CA GLU A 101 -0.34 -3.87 -11.70
C GLU A 101 1.04 -3.20 -11.92
N TYR A 102 1.62 -3.43 -13.10
CA TYR A 102 2.99 -2.98 -13.45
C TYR A 102 3.12 -1.45 -13.55
N ASP A 103 2.10 -0.78 -14.10
CA ASP A 103 2.07 0.67 -14.22
C ASP A 103 1.99 1.34 -12.85
N LEU A 104 1.18 0.76 -11.94
CA LEU A 104 1.10 1.20 -10.55
C LEU A 104 2.44 1.02 -9.85
N LEU A 105 3.09 -0.13 -10.00
CA LEU A 105 4.41 -0.39 -9.41
C LEU A 105 5.45 0.63 -9.90
N SER A 106 5.49 0.87 -11.21
CA SER A 106 6.41 1.83 -11.83
C SER A 106 6.18 3.25 -11.31
N HIS A 107 4.92 3.62 -11.06
CA HIS A 107 4.54 4.90 -10.49
C HIS A 107 4.89 5.03 -9.00
N LEU A 108 4.59 4.00 -8.19
CA LEU A 108 4.72 4.07 -6.73
C LEU A 108 6.15 3.82 -6.23
N ALA A 109 6.92 2.94 -6.87
CA ALA A 109 8.27 2.58 -6.41
C ALA A 109 9.20 3.80 -6.15
N PRO A 110 9.34 4.78 -7.06
CA PRO A 110 10.15 5.96 -6.77
C PRO A 110 9.59 6.82 -5.64
N ILE A 111 8.26 6.90 -5.49
CA ILE A 111 7.60 7.69 -4.45
C ILE A 111 7.80 7.05 -3.08
N ILE A 112 7.62 5.74 -2.97
CA ILE A 112 7.88 4.97 -1.75
C ILE A 112 9.35 5.13 -1.32
N LYS A 113 10.29 5.09 -2.28
CA LYS A 113 11.70 5.31 -1.95
C LYS A 113 11.96 6.71 -1.41
N GLN A 114 11.32 7.73 -1.99
CA GLN A 114 11.43 9.10 -1.49
C GLN A 114 10.81 9.25 -0.09
N LEU A 115 9.67 8.61 0.18
CA LEU A 115 9.06 8.57 1.52
C LEU A 115 10.02 7.99 2.57
N GLN A 116 10.67 6.86 2.25
CA GLN A 116 11.68 6.24 3.12
C GLN A 116 12.84 7.20 3.42
N ILE A 117 13.40 7.84 2.39
CA ILE A 117 14.52 8.79 2.54
C ILE A 117 14.09 9.98 3.40
N LYS A 118 12.96 10.60 3.08
CA LYS A 118 12.42 11.76 3.81
C LYS A 118 12.18 11.46 5.29
N ARG A 119 11.71 10.25 5.59
CA ARG A 119 11.54 9.79 6.96
C ARG A 119 12.87 9.68 7.71
N VAL A 120 13.90 9.10 7.10
CA VAL A 120 15.26 9.03 7.68
C VAL A 120 15.84 10.42 7.92
N GLU A 121 15.51 11.39 7.07
CA GLU A 121 15.87 12.81 7.25
C GLU A 121 15.04 13.55 8.30
N GLY A 122 14.13 12.86 9.02
CA GLY A 122 13.26 13.47 10.04
C GLY A 122 12.09 14.30 9.48
N ARG A 123 11.73 14.10 8.21
CA ARG A 123 10.66 14.82 7.49
C ARG A 123 9.61 13.85 6.94
N PRO A 124 8.82 13.17 7.78
CA PRO A 124 7.81 12.24 7.29
C PRO A 124 6.75 12.96 6.44
N GLU A 125 6.44 12.41 5.26
CA GLU A 125 5.48 12.97 4.29
C GLU A 125 4.37 11.94 3.99
N ASP A 126 3.80 11.31 5.01
CA ASP A 126 2.96 10.12 4.84
C ASP A 126 1.70 10.35 3.97
N GLU A 127 1.16 11.57 3.97
CA GLU A 127 0.05 11.99 3.09
C GLU A 127 0.38 11.87 1.59
N ARG A 128 1.67 11.91 1.24
CA ARG A 128 2.13 11.86 -0.16
C ARG A 128 1.84 10.51 -0.80
N LEU A 129 1.68 9.44 -0.01
CA LEU A 129 1.25 8.15 -0.55
C LEU A 129 -0.15 8.26 -1.16
N LEU A 130 -1.14 8.78 -0.43
CA LEU A 130 -2.51 8.91 -0.96
C LEU A 130 -2.56 9.81 -2.20
N LYS A 131 -1.82 10.93 -2.19
CA LYS A 131 -1.71 11.82 -3.36
C LYS A 131 -1.11 11.12 -4.58
N ALA A 132 -0.17 10.20 -4.37
CA ALA A 132 0.39 9.40 -5.46
C ALA A 132 -0.64 8.45 -6.06
N TRP A 133 -1.46 7.82 -5.23
CA TRP A 133 -2.58 6.98 -5.69
C TRP A 133 -3.61 7.78 -6.47
N GLU A 134 -4.00 8.95 -5.97
CA GLU A 134 -4.92 9.85 -6.65
C GLU A 134 -4.40 10.23 -8.05
N LEU A 135 -3.14 10.65 -8.13
CA LEU A 135 -2.52 11.00 -9.41
C LEU A 135 -2.47 9.81 -10.38
N PHE A 136 -2.17 8.60 -9.89
CA PHE A 136 -2.16 7.40 -10.71
C PHE A 136 -3.55 7.12 -11.33
N LEU A 137 -4.59 7.11 -10.51
CA LEU A 137 -5.97 6.85 -10.94
C LEU A 137 -6.47 7.92 -11.91
N GLN A 138 -6.13 9.19 -11.69
CA GLN A 138 -6.43 10.28 -12.63
C GLN A 138 -5.76 10.05 -14.00
N LEU A 139 -4.48 9.69 -14.02
CA LEU A 139 -3.74 9.44 -15.26
C LEU A 139 -4.30 8.24 -16.02
N GLU A 140 -4.64 7.16 -15.31
CA GLU A 140 -5.23 5.96 -15.90
C GLU A 140 -6.62 6.22 -16.49
N ASN A 141 -7.47 6.95 -15.77
CA ASN A 141 -8.79 7.32 -16.24
C ASN A 141 -8.73 8.22 -17.49
N ASN A 142 -7.79 9.17 -17.53
CA ASN A 142 -7.58 10.04 -18.69
C ASN A 142 -7.12 9.27 -19.92
N ARG A 143 -6.26 8.25 -19.76
CA ARG A 143 -5.87 7.36 -20.86
C ARG A 143 -7.06 6.56 -21.38
N SER A 144 -7.85 6.00 -20.47
CA SER A 144 -9.02 5.19 -20.80
C SER A 144 -10.09 5.98 -21.56
N THR A 145 -10.32 7.24 -21.17
CA THR A 145 -11.27 8.13 -21.87
C THR A 145 -10.76 8.55 -23.24
N ALA A 146 -9.46 8.84 -23.39
CA ALA A 146 -8.86 9.18 -24.68
C ALA A 146 -8.95 8.00 -25.68
N THR A 147 -8.72 6.76 -25.24
CA THR A 147 -8.85 5.57 -26.10
C THR A 147 -10.29 5.29 -26.53
N LYS A 148 -11.30 5.62 -25.70
CA LYS A 148 -12.72 5.46 -26.05
C LYS A 148 -13.24 6.52 -27.03
N ALA A 149 -12.54 7.63 -27.19
CA ALA A 149 -12.92 8.74 -28.07
C ALA A 149 -12.31 8.65 -29.48
N MET A 150 -11.44 7.67 -29.75
CA MET A 150 -10.88 7.34 -31.07
C MET A 150 -11.63 6.16 -31.68
#